data_AF-A0A366W4Q1-F1
#
_entry.id   AF-A0A366W4Q1-F1
#
_cell.length_a   1.000
_cell.length_b   1.000
_cell.length_c   1.000
_cell.angle_alpha   90.00
_cell.angle_beta   90.00
_cell.angle_gamma   90.00
#
_symmetry.space_group_name_H-M   'P 1'
#
loop_
_entity.id
_entity.type
_entity.pdbx_description
1 polymer ?
#
loop_
_entity_poly.entity_id
_entity_poly.type
_entity_poly.pdbx_seq_one_letter_code
_entity_poly.pdbx_strand_id
1 'polypeptide(L)'
;MKRADRLMQIVQILRDGTLHKAADISAAVGVSLRTIYRDMETLAASGVPIEGERGIGYRVTAAITLPPLNLTMTEVEALHLGLSAVGQSDDAQLSTAARALLAKLDAVMPEDRSRAPTGYGFAIYPFADAARGFQHLPAMRQAIRARQKLSITIDDVMRTVRPLQLDYWGRLWTCIVWCEKTKDFSDLRVDQISELRILPSLFVDEHGKSLADFTAKRVIAGS
;
A
#
# COMPACT_ATOMS: atom_id res chain seq x y z
N MET A 1 -29.59 -27.20 -18.73
CA MET A 1 -28.55 -26.75 -17.78
C MET A 1 -28.87 -25.35 -17.26
N LYS A 2 -28.72 -25.09 -15.95
CA LYS A 2 -28.90 -23.73 -15.39
C LYS A 2 -27.78 -22.81 -15.86
N ARG A 3 -28.07 -21.51 -16.00
CA ARG A 3 -27.10 -20.53 -16.53
C ARG A 3 -25.83 -20.43 -15.66
N ALA A 4 -25.97 -20.46 -14.33
CA ALA A 4 -24.84 -20.34 -13.41
C ALA A 4 -23.83 -21.51 -13.58
N ASP A 5 -24.33 -22.75 -13.60
CA ASP A 5 -23.50 -23.95 -13.81
C ASP A 5 -22.73 -23.89 -15.12
N ARG A 6 -23.41 -23.40 -16.18
CA ARG A 6 -22.82 -23.20 -17.49
C ARG A 6 -21.67 -22.20 -17.48
N LEU A 7 -21.86 -21.05 -16.84
CA LEU A 7 -20.83 -20.02 -16.73
C LEU A 7 -19.60 -20.54 -15.98
N MET A 8 -19.81 -21.29 -14.89
CA MET A 8 -18.70 -21.96 -14.21
C MET A 8 -17.96 -22.95 -15.11
N GLN A 9 -18.69 -23.76 -15.88
CA GLN A 9 -18.09 -24.72 -16.81
C GLN A 9 -17.23 -24.04 -17.87
N ILE A 10 -17.72 -22.93 -18.46
CA ILE A 10 -16.97 -22.14 -19.43
C ILE A 10 -15.68 -21.58 -18.79
N VAL A 11 -15.76 -21.05 -17.57
CA VAL A 11 -14.58 -20.56 -16.84
C VAL A 11 -13.56 -21.68 -16.60
N GLN A 12 -13.99 -22.91 -16.27
CA GLN A 12 -13.07 -24.04 -16.09
C GLN A 12 -12.35 -24.42 -17.39
N ILE A 13 -13.05 -24.43 -18.52
CA ILE A 13 -12.44 -24.71 -19.84
C ILE A 13 -11.36 -23.68 -20.15
N LEU A 14 -11.65 -22.39 -19.95
CA LEU A 14 -10.73 -21.31 -20.29
C LEU A 14 -9.55 -21.17 -19.31
N ARG A 15 -9.57 -21.86 -18.16
CA ARG A 15 -8.63 -21.67 -17.05
C ARG A 15 -7.22 -22.16 -17.33
N ASP A 16 -7.05 -23.01 -18.35
CA ASP A 16 -5.74 -23.48 -18.80
C ASP A 16 -4.91 -22.39 -19.50
N GLY A 17 -5.49 -21.22 -19.74
CA GLY A 17 -4.82 -20.07 -20.36
C GLY A 17 -4.58 -20.20 -21.86
N THR A 18 -5.02 -21.31 -22.47
CA THR A 18 -4.91 -21.55 -23.90
C THR A 18 -6.09 -20.94 -24.65
N LEU A 19 -5.92 -20.74 -25.96
CA LEU A 19 -6.96 -20.19 -26.82
C LEU A 19 -7.95 -21.28 -27.23
N HIS A 20 -9.21 -21.14 -26.83
CA HIS A 20 -10.30 -22.05 -27.16
C HIS A 20 -11.25 -21.42 -28.18
N LYS A 21 -11.59 -22.13 -29.27
CA LYS A 21 -12.58 -21.60 -30.22
C LYS A 21 -13.97 -21.65 -29.60
N ALA A 22 -14.80 -20.66 -29.91
CA ALA A 22 -16.18 -20.61 -29.44
C ALA A 22 -16.99 -21.86 -29.84
N ALA A 23 -16.67 -22.47 -30.99
CA ALA A 23 -17.29 -23.70 -31.45
C ALA A 23 -16.98 -24.89 -30.53
N ASP A 24 -15.74 -25.04 -30.11
CA ASP A 24 -15.30 -26.14 -29.24
C ASP A 24 -15.93 -26.02 -27.85
N ILE A 25 -15.96 -24.79 -27.31
CA ILE A 25 -16.65 -24.49 -26.04
C ILE A 25 -18.14 -24.78 -26.17
N SER A 26 -18.77 -24.40 -27.30
CA SER A 26 -20.18 -24.63 -27.53
C SER A 26 -20.55 -26.12 -27.56
N ALA A 27 -19.68 -26.94 -28.16
CA ALA A 27 -19.84 -28.39 -28.22
C ALA A 27 -19.63 -29.04 -26.85
N ALA A 28 -18.59 -28.63 -26.11
CA ALA A 28 -18.29 -29.16 -24.77
C ALA A 28 -19.40 -28.87 -23.75
N VAL A 29 -20.04 -27.70 -23.87
CA VAL A 29 -21.04 -27.19 -22.93
C VAL A 29 -22.48 -27.50 -23.40
N GLY A 30 -22.66 -27.93 -24.66
CA GLY A 30 -23.95 -28.32 -25.23
C GLY A 30 -24.90 -27.14 -25.47
N VAL A 31 -24.40 -26.00 -25.96
CA VAL A 31 -25.20 -24.80 -26.26
C VAL A 31 -24.85 -24.19 -27.60
N SER A 32 -25.69 -23.27 -28.10
CA SER A 32 -25.40 -22.58 -29.37
C SER A 32 -24.21 -21.61 -29.28
N LEU A 33 -23.53 -21.37 -30.40
CA LEU A 33 -22.49 -20.34 -30.55
C LEU A 33 -22.96 -18.95 -30.11
N ARG A 34 -24.19 -18.57 -30.44
CA ARG A 34 -24.80 -17.28 -30.01
C ARG A 34 -24.88 -17.19 -28.49
N THR A 35 -25.17 -18.29 -27.81
CA THR A 35 -25.19 -18.38 -26.35
C THR A 35 -23.80 -18.17 -25.77
N ILE A 36 -22.77 -18.81 -26.35
CA ILE A 36 -21.37 -18.65 -25.93
C ILE A 36 -20.95 -17.17 -26.03
N TYR A 37 -21.20 -16.50 -27.16
CA TYR A 37 -20.82 -15.09 -27.29
C TYR A 37 -21.45 -14.19 -26.22
N ARG A 38 -22.75 -14.38 -25.93
CA ARG A 38 -23.44 -13.63 -24.88
C ARG A 38 -22.91 -13.97 -23.49
N ASP A 39 -22.56 -15.23 -23.24
CA ASP A 39 -22.02 -15.67 -21.96
C ASP A 39 -20.58 -15.14 -21.75
N MET A 40 -19.76 -15.02 -22.80
CA MET A 40 -18.45 -14.34 -22.75
C MET A 40 -18.60 -12.86 -22.39
N GLU A 41 -19.54 -12.15 -23.02
CA GLU A 41 -19.88 -10.76 -22.67
C GLU A 41 -20.32 -10.65 -21.19
N THR A 42 -21.11 -11.62 -20.71
CA THR A 42 -21.57 -11.67 -19.31
C THR A 42 -20.40 -11.89 -18.34
N LEU A 43 -19.49 -12.81 -18.66
CA LEU A 43 -18.34 -13.13 -17.82
C LEU A 43 -17.35 -11.96 -17.77
N ALA A 44 -17.07 -11.32 -18.90
CA ALA A 44 -16.24 -10.13 -18.97
C ALA A 44 -16.84 -8.98 -18.11
N ALA A 45 -18.15 -8.75 -18.22
CA ALA A 45 -18.85 -7.76 -17.39
C ALA A 45 -18.82 -8.09 -15.88
N SER A 46 -18.66 -9.36 -15.50
CA SER A 46 -18.49 -9.80 -14.11
C SER A 46 -17.05 -9.72 -13.57
N GLY A 47 -16.10 -9.24 -14.39
CA GLY A 47 -14.69 -9.07 -14.00
C GLY A 47 -13.81 -10.31 -14.24
N VAL A 48 -14.29 -11.32 -14.98
CA VAL A 48 -13.42 -12.42 -15.43
C VAL A 48 -12.51 -11.90 -16.55
N PRO A 49 -11.17 -12.05 -16.46
CA PRO A 49 -10.22 -11.50 -17.43
C PRO A 49 -10.19 -12.36 -18.70
N ILE A 50 -11.25 -12.27 -19.48
CA ILE A 50 -11.41 -12.96 -20.76
C ILE A 50 -10.84 -12.08 -21.86
N GLU A 51 -9.86 -12.62 -22.58
CA GLU A 51 -9.42 -12.08 -23.86
C GLU A 51 -10.01 -12.93 -25.00
N GLY A 52 -10.50 -12.28 -26.04
CA GLY A 52 -10.95 -12.99 -27.22
C GLY A 52 -11.83 -12.16 -28.15
N GLU A 53 -11.85 -12.57 -29.41
CA GLU A 53 -12.67 -11.96 -30.46
C GLU A 53 -13.51 -13.05 -31.16
N ARG A 54 -14.68 -12.64 -31.65
CA ARG A 54 -15.57 -13.53 -32.41
C ARG A 54 -14.83 -14.07 -33.63
N GLY A 55 -14.76 -15.39 -33.75
CA GLY A 55 -14.10 -16.08 -34.87
C GLY A 55 -12.63 -16.43 -34.63
N ILE A 56 -11.98 -15.82 -33.63
CA ILE A 56 -10.59 -16.13 -33.26
C ILE A 56 -10.57 -17.17 -32.12
N GLY A 57 -11.32 -16.90 -31.05
CA GLY A 57 -11.36 -17.74 -29.85
C GLY A 57 -11.33 -16.90 -28.58
N TYR A 58 -11.40 -17.59 -27.44
CA TYR A 58 -11.40 -17.01 -26.10
C TYR A 58 -10.36 -17.71 -25.25
N ARG A 59 -9.71 -16.96 -24.36
CA ARG A 59 -8.89 -17.48 -23.27
C ARG A 59 -9.15 -16.66 -22.02
N VAL A 60 -9.01 -17.27 -20.86
CA VAL A 60 -8.77 -16.49 -19.64
C VAL A 60 -7.28 -16.23 -19.64
N THR A 61 -6.87 -14.97 -19.86
CA THR A 61 -5.51 -14.62 -19.48
C THR A 61 -5.38 -14.86 -18.00
N ALA A 62 -4.37 -15.64 -17.61
CA ALA A 62 -4.01 -15.78 -16.21
C ALA A 62 -3.60 -14.40 -15.70
N ALA A 63 -4.57 -13.60 -15.26
CA ALA A 63 -4.34 -12.74 -14.14
C ALA A 63 -3.97 -13.72 -13.04
N ILE A 64 -2.67 -13.88 -12.77
CA ILE A 64 -2.18 -14.56 -11.58
C ILE A 64 -2.93 -13.89 -10.43
N THR A 65 -4.00 -14.55 -9.98
CA THR A 65 -4.92 -13.99 -9.01
C THR A 65 -4.40 -14.47 -7.68
N LEU A 66 -3.81 -13.55 -6.93
CA LEU A 66 -3.45 -13.83 -5.56
C LEU A 66 -4.75 -14.09 -4.78
N PRO A 67 -4.84 -15.15 -3.97
CA PRO A 67 -5.94 -15.27 -3.01
C PRO A 67 -5.92 -14.08 -2.04
N PRO A 68 -7.00 -13.82 -1.29
CA PRO A 68 -6.98 -12.80 -0.25
C PRO A 68 -5.79 -13.01 0.70
N LEU A 69 -4.88 -12.04 0.77
CA LEU A 69 -3.71 -12.05 1.64
C LEU A 69 -3.97 -11.10 2.81
N ASN A 70 -3.78 -11.60 4.03
CA ASN A 70 -3.71 -10.76 5.21
C ASN A 70 -2.24 -10.43 5.44
N LEU A 71 -1.86 -9.17 5.28
CA LEU A 71 -0.50 -8.70 5.49
C LEU A 71 -0.42 -7.89 6.79
N THR A 72 0.62 -8.14 7.57
CA THR A 72 1.02 -7.26 8.66
C THR A 72 1.59 -5.96 8.11
N MET A 73 1.61 -4.90 8.93
CA MET A 73 2.19 -3.62 8.52
C MET A 73 3.66 -3.73 8.09
N THR A 74 4.44 -4.59 8.75
CA THR A 74 5.85 -4.84 8.39
C THR A 74 5.97 -5.55 7.04
N GLU A 75 5.08 -6.49 6.72
CA GLU A 75 5.07 -7.15 5.41
C GLU A 75 4.66 -6.20 4.29
N VAL A 76 3.73 -5.27 4.54
CA VAL A 76 3.39 -4.22 3.59
C VAL A 76 4.58 -3.29 3.35
N GLU A 77 5.30 -2.89 4.41
CA GLU A 77 6.53 -2.10 4.30
C GLU A 77 7.58 -2.82 3.44
N ALA A 78 7.82 -4.12 3.72
CA ALA A 78 8.78 -4.92 2.96
C ALA A 78 8.40 -5.06 1.48
N LEU A 79 7.12 -5.33 1.19
CA LEU A 79 6.60 -5.43 -0.17
C LEU A 79 6.80 -4.12 -0.94
N HIS A 80 6.50 -2.99 -0.29
CA HIS A 80 6.66 -1.69 -0.91
C HIS A 80 8.11 -1.35 -1.22
N LEU A 81 9.03 -1.58 -0.26
CA LEU A 81 10.46 -1.35 -0.47
C LEU A 81 10.99 -2.17 -1.65
N GLY A 82 10.58 -3.45 -1.73
CA GLY A 82 10.94 -4.32 -2.85
C GLY A 82 10.41 -3.81 -4.19
N LEU A 83 9.12 -3.46 -4.26
CA LEU A 83 8.52 -2.94 -5.49
C LEU A 83 9.10 -1.58 -5.90
N SER A 84 9.45 -0.71 -4.95
CA SER A 84 10.06 0.59 -5.23
C SER A 84 11.48 0.46 -5.80
N ALA A 85 12.25 -0.51 -5.30
CA ALA A 85 13.58 -0.81 -5.85
C ALA A 85 13.46 -1.32 -7.30
N VAL A 86 12.55 -2.25 -7.57
CA VAL A 86 12.30 -2.77 -8.92
C VAL A 86 11.74 -1.68 -9.84
N GLY A 87 10.89 -0.79 -9.33
CA GLY A 87 10.35 0.37 -10.06
C GLY A 87 11.40 1.36 -10.55
N GLN A 88 12.61 1.35 -9.97
CA GLN A 88 13.75 2.16 -10.37
C GLN A 88 14.78 1.40 -11.23
N SER A 89 14.54 0.13 -11.53
CA SER A 89 15.43 -0.67 -12.38
C SER A 89 15.34 -0.26 -13.86
N ASP A 90 16.41 -0.55 -14.62
CA ASP A 90 16.50 -0.31 -16.06
C ASP A 90 15.65 -1.29 -16.89
N ASP A 91 15.11 -2.35 -16.27
CA ASP A 91 14.16 -3.25 -16.91
C ASP A 91 12.78 -2.57 -16.98
N ALA A 92 12.47 -2.02 -18.16
CA ALA A 92 11.23 -1.28 -18.39
C ALA A 92 9.96 -2.13 -18.12
N GLN A 93 10.00 -3.45 -18.36
CA GLN A 93 8.85 -4.32 -18.14
C GLN A 93 8.61 -4.51 -16.64
N LEU A 94 9.66 -4.87 -15.90
CA LEU A 94 9.57 -5.05 -14.45
C LEU A 94 9.29 -3.74 -13.72
N SER A 95 9.91 -2.64 -14.15
CA SER A 95 9.65 -1.31 -13.60
C SER A 95 8.17 -0.91 -13.75
N THR A 96 7.59 -1.12 -14.93
CA THR A 96 6.18 -0.84 -15.20
C THR A 96 5.26 -1.73 -14.36
N ALA A 97 5.57 -3.04 -14.29
CA ALA A 97 4.80 -3.99 -13.49
C ALA A 97 4.84 -3.65 -12.00
N ALA A 98 6.00 -3.25 -11.47
CA ALA A 98 6.17 -2.86 -10.08
C ALA A 98 5.36 -1.61 -9.73
N ARG A 99 5.37 -0.57 -10.59
CA ARG A 99 4.54 0.63 -10.42
C ARG A 99 3.05 0.30 -10.45
N ALA A 100 2.62 -0.61 -11.33
CA ALA A 100 1.23 -1.05 -11.40
C ALA A 100 0.80 -1.84 -10.14
N LEU A 101 1.67 -2.68 -9.57
CA LEU A 101 1.41 -3.39 -8.32
C LEU A 101 1.35 -2.44 -7.12
N LEU A 102 2.24 -1.45 -7.06
CA LEU A 102 2.18 -0.39 -6.04
C LEU A 102 0.83 0.33 -6.08
N ALA A 103 0.36 0.76 -7.25
CA ALA A 103 -0.94 1.42 -7.38
C ALA A 103 -2.12 0.55 -6.92
N LYS A 104 -2.04 -0.78 -7.10
CA LYS A 104 -3.06 -1.72 -6.60
C LYS A 104 -3.00 -1.87 -5.08
N LEU A 105 -1.80 -1.92 -4.49
CA LEU A 105 -1.60 -1.95 -3.04
C LEU A 105 -2.15 -0.66 -2.40
N ASP A 106 -1.91 0.49 -3.03
CA ASP A 106 -2.39 1.80 -2.57
C ASP A 106 -3.92 1.89 -2.53
N ALA A 107 -4.59 1.27 -3.50
CA ALA A 107 -6.04 1.31 -3.63
C ALA A 107 -6.78 0.54 -2.53
N VAL A 108 -6.12 -0.44 -1.89
CA VAL A 108 -6.72 -1.33 -0.88
C VAL A 108 -6.35 -0.97 0.56
N MET A 109 -5.48 0.03 0.75
CA MET A 109 -4.98 0.39 2.07
C MET A 109 -5.98 1.26 2.84
N PRO A 110 -6.29 0.93 4.12
CA PRO A 110 -7.29 1.68 4.88
C PRO A 110 -6.83 3.11 5.12
N GLU A 111 -7.59 4.09 4.63
CA GLU A 111 -7.41 5.50 4.98
C GLU A 111 -8.04 5.73 6.35
N ASP A 112 -7.29 5.56 7.44
CA ASP A 112 -7.81 5.83 8.78
C ASP A 112 -7.81 7.35 9.07
N ARG A 113 -8.75 8.04 8.41
CA ARG A 113 -8.95 9.49 8.48
C ARG A 113 -9.44 9.97 9.86
N SER A 114 -9.87 9.06 10.73
CA SER A 114 -10.55 9.37 11.99
C SER A 114 -9.62 9.93 13.08
N ARG A 115 -8.32 9.60 13.02
CA ARG A 115 -7.32 9.99 14.03
C ARG A 115 -6.21 10.91 13.48
N ALA A 116 -6.24 11.16 12.18
CA ALA A 116 -5.34 12.02 11.44
C ALA A 116 -5.15 13.40 12.11
N PRO A 117 -3.92 13.92 12.29
CA PRO A 117 -3.72 15.23 12.89
C PRO A 117 -4.29 16.33 11.98
N THR A 118 -5.01 17.27 12.57
CA THR A 118 -5.56 18.45 11.89
C THR A 118 -4.44 19.31 11.31
N GLY A 119 -4.47 19.58 10.01
CA GLY A 119 -3.48 20.43 9.32
C GLY A 119 -2.60 19.70 8.30
N TYR A 120 -2.54 18.37 8.34
CA TYR A 120 -2.01 17.61 7.22
C TYR A 120 -3.12 17.48 6.17
N GLY A 121 -2.97 18.17 5.04
CA GLY A 121 -3.86 17.97 3.91
C GLY A 121 -3.73 16.54 3.40
N PHE A 122 -4.58 15.62 3.86
CA PHE A 122 -4.67 14.23 3.38
C PHE A 122 -5.22 14.14 1.95
N ALA A 123 -5.30 15.27 1.23
CA ALA A 123 -5.66 15.32 -0.17
C ALA A 123 -4.58 14.58 -0.99
N ILE A 124 -4.96 13.42 -1.55
CA ILE A 124 -4.29 12.68 -2.63
C ILE A 124 -2.76 12.81 -2.59
N TYR A 125 -2.13 12.23 -1.56
CA TYR A 125 -0.68 12.22 -1.47
C TYR A 125 -0.10 11.03 -2.27
N PRO A 126 0.83 11.25 -3.21
CA PRO A 126 1.47 10.17 -3.95
C PRO A 126 2.24 9.24 -3.01
N PHE A 127 1.98 7.94 -3.08
CA PHE A 127 2.63 6.93 -2.22
C PHE A 127 4.14 6.79 -2.49
N ALA A 128 4.63 7.26 -3.65
CA ALA A 128 6.06 7.34 -3.96
C ALA A 128 6.83 8.22 -2.96
N ASP A 129 6.18 9.25 -2.42
CA ASP A 129 6.77 10.09 -1.38
C ASP A 129 6.79 9.36 -0.03
N ALA A 130 5.77 8.55 0.27
CA ALA A 130 5.76 7.68 1.45
C ALA A 130 6.91 6.66 1.44
N ALA A 131 7.34 6.21 0.26
CA ALA A 131 8.49 5.33 0.08
C ALA A 131 9.79 5.92 0.67
N ARG A 132 9.97 7.25 0.54
CA ARG A 132 11.11 7.96 1.15
C ARG A 132 11.08 7.88 2.67
N GLY A 133 9.89 7.84 3.27
CA GLY A 133 9.74 7.68 4.71
C GLY A 133 10.11 6.28 5.21
N PHE A 134 9.87 5.23 4.41
CA PHE A 134 10.13 3.84 4.84
C PHE A 134 11.59 3.55 5.18
N GLN A 135 12.54 4.18 4.48
CA GLN A 135 13.97 3.99 4.77
C GLN A 135 14.36 4.40 6.20
N HIS A 136 13.61 5.34 6.79
CA HIS A 136 13.88 5.90 8.12
C HIS A 136 13.22 5.10 9.25
N LEU A 137 12.15 4.35 8.95
CA LEU A 137 11.35 3.65 9.96
C LEU A 137 12.15 2.64 10.81
N PRO A 138 13.06 1.81 10.26
CA PRO A 138 13.86 0.91 11.08
C PRO A 138 14.68 1.65 12.14
N ALA A 139 15.36 2.73 11.74
CA ALA A 139 16.19 3.55 12.63
C ALA A 139 15.34 4.28 13.68
N MET A 140 14.18 4.82 13.29
CA MET A 140 13.24 5.45 14.22
C MET A 140 12.68 4.44 15.23
N ARG A 141 12.24 3.26 14.80
CA ARG A 141 11.77 2.19 15.70
C ARG A 141 12.86 1.76 16.68
N GLN A 142 14.10 1.65 16.21
CA GLN A 142 15.25 1.36 17.08
C GLN A 142 15.44 2.48 18.11
N ALA A 143 15.46 3.75 17.67
CA ALA A 143 15.67 4.89 18.55
C ALA A 143 14.55 5.04 19.61
N ILE A 144 13.29 4.78 19.25
CA ILE A 144 12.16 4.75 20.19
C ILE A 144 12.39 3.66 21.26
N ARG A 145 12.65 2.42 20.84
CA ARG A 145 12.87 1.29 21.77
C ARG A 145 14.05 1.53 22.70
N ALA A 146 15.14 2.09 22.15
CA ALA A 146 16.36 2.37 22.90
C ALA A 146 16.32 3.70 23.67
N ARG A 147 15.26 4.51 23.52
CA ARG A 147 15.17 5.89 24.04
C ARG A 147 16.38 6.75 23.64
N GLN A 148 16.77 6.66 22.37
CA GLN A 148 17.86 7.44 21.78
C GLN A 148 17.33 8.68 21.06
N LYS A 149 18.05 9.79 21.20
CA LYS A 149 17.75 11.01 20.43
C LYS A 149 18.12 10.80 18.96
N LEU A 150 17.39 11.49 18.09
CA LEU A 150 17.66 11.55 16.66
C LEU A 150 18.09 12.96 16.28
N SER A 151 19.01 13.06 15.32
CA SER A 151 19.20 14.26 14.52
C SER A 151 18.48 14.04 13.19
N ILE A 152 17.58 14.95 12.83
CA ILE A 152 16.82 14.89 11.59
C ILE A 152 16.93 16.21 10.84
N THR A 153 16.82 16.16 9.52
CA THR A 153 16.79 17.33 8.65
C THR A 153 15.48 17.35 7.85
N ILE A 154 14.72 18.42 7.99
CA ILE A 154 13.47 18.67 7.24
C ILE A 154 13.56 20.10 6.70
N ASP A 155 13.33 20.28 5.41
CA ASP A 155 13.45 21.57 4.71
C ASP A 155 14.78 22.29 5.02
N ASP A 156 15.89 21.56 4.93
CA ASP A 156 17.27 22.00 5.26
C ASP A 156 17.47 22.49 6.71
N VAL A 157 16.49 22.30 7.59
CA VAL A 157 16.58 22.65 9.02
C VAL A 157 16.86 21.40 9.84
N MET A 158 18.07 21.34 10.40
CA MET A 158 18.46 20.28 11.33
C MET A 158 17.84 20.48 12.72
N ARG A 159 17.30 19.40 13.29
CA ARG A 159 16.68 19.37 14.62
C ARG A 159 17.09 18.13 15.40
N THR A 160 17.35 18.31 16.69
CA THR A 160 17.50 17.20 17.63
C THR A 160 16.15 16.89 18.27
N VAL A 161 15.71 15.64 18.18
CA VAL A 161 14.38 15.22 18.63
C VAL A 161 14.46 13.94 19.47
N ARG A 162 13.52 13.80 20.41
CA ARG A 162 13.25 12.54 21.12
C ARG A 162 12.08 11.87 20.40
N PRO A 163 12.28 10.77 19.66
CA PRO A 163 11.17 10.07 19.04
C PRO A 163 10.37 9.32 20.11
N LEU A 164 9.04 9.47 20.08
CA LEU A 164 8.15 8.93 21.12
C LEU A 164 7.24 7.84 20.57
N GLN A 165 6.64 8.05 19.39
CA GLN A 165 5.75 7.09 18.75
C GLN A 165 5.80 7.25 17.23
N LEU A 166 5.64 6.14 16.51
CA LEU A 166 5.38 6.11 15.09
C LEU A 166 3.92 5.76 14.85
N ASP A 167 3.24 6.58 14.06
CA ASP A 167 1.83 6.40 13.73
C ASP A 167 1.67 6.21 12.23
N TYR A 168 0.81 5.26 11.88
CA TYR A 168 0.48 4.96 10.50
C TYR A 168 -0.93 5.43 10.16
N TRP A 169 -1.02 6.22 9.09
CA TRP A 169 -2.27 6.87 8.67
C TRP A 169 -2.78 6.37 7.32
N GLY A 170 -2.50 5.11 6.98
CA GLY A 170 -2.96 4.49 5.73
C GLY A 170 -2.09 4.77 4.51
N ARG A 171 -1.47 5.96 4.42
CA ARG A 171 -0.57 6.33 3.31
C ARG A 171 0.69 7.09 3.73
N LEU A 172 0.74 7.53 4.98
CA LEU A 172 1.86 8.30 5.49
C LEU A 172 2.20 7.83 6.90
N TRP A 173 3.48 7.89 7.20
CA TRP A 173 3.98 7.70 8.55
C TRP A 173 4.26 9.05 9.16
N THR A 174 3.79 9.24 10.39
CA THR A 174 4.28 10.33 11.21
C THR A 174 4.99 9.80 12.45
N CYS A 175 5.83 10.65 13.02
CA CYS A 175 6.49 10.40 14.28
C CYS A 175 6.17 11.54 15.25
N ILE A 176 5.54 11.20 16.37
CA ILE A 176 5.41 12.11 17.50
C ILE A 176 6.78 12.23 18.15
N VAL A 177 7.25 13.47 18.29
CA VAL A 177 8.55 13.76 18.89
C VAL A 177 8.48 14.91 19.89
N TRP A 178 9.43 14.95 20.81
CA TRP A 178 9.79 16.15 21.55
C TRP A 178 11.00 16.82 20.89
N CYS A 179 10.87 18.08 20.46
CA CYS A 179 11.98 18.81 19.86
C CYS A 179 12.81 19.55 20.92
N GLU A 180 14.11 19.25 20.99
CA GLU A 180 15.00 19.84 22.00
C GLU A 180 15.25 21.33 21.77
N LYS A 181 15.07 21.82 20.54
CA LYS A 181 15.28 23.24 20.18
C LYS A 181 14.06 24.08 20.52
N THR A 182 12.86 23.66 20.11
CA THR A 182 11.62 24.41 20.36
C THR A 182 11.06 24.19 21.76
N LYS A 183 11.51 23.14 22.46
CA LYS A 183 10.97 22.72 23.77
C LYS A 183 9.45 22.48 23.72
N ASP A 184 9.00 21.89 22.63
CA ASP A 184 7.61 21.47 22.45
C ASP A 184 7.54 20.17 21.65
N PHE A 185 6.36 19.55 21.68
CA PHE A 185 6.02 18.42 20.85
C PHE A 185 5.82 18.83 19.41
N SER A 186 6.10 17.90 18.50
CA SER A 186 5.78 18.03 17.10
C SER A 186 5.39 16.66 16.55
N ASP A 187 4.42 16.67 15.65
CA ASP A 187 4.11 15.51 14.84
C ASP A 187 4.89 15.69 13.54
N LEU A 188 5.78 14.76 13.19
CA LEU A 188 6.68 14.90 12.05
C LEU A 188 6.35 13.89 10.97
N ARG A 189 6.21 14.37 9.75
CA ARG A 189 6.08 13.53 8.57
C ARG A 189 7.40 12.85 8.24
N VAL A 190 7.41 11.52 8.26
CA VAL A 190 8.64 10.74 8.07
C VAL A 190 9.15 10.85 6.63
N ASP A 191 8.25 11.01 5.66
CA ASP A 191 8.57 11.21 4.24
C ASP A 191 9.24 12.56 3.94
N GLN A 192 9.09 13.55 4.82
CA GLN A 192 9.73 14.86 4.69
C GLN A 192 11.16 14.89 5.27
N ILE A 193 11.61 13.79 5.88
CA ILE A 193 12.95 13.69 6.44
C ILE A 193 13.95 13.42 5.31
N SER A 194 14.78 14.42 5.04
CA SER A 194 15.87 14.33 4.06
C SER A 194 17.08 13.58 4.63
N GLU A 195 17.39 13.76 5.91
CA GLU A 195 18.49 13.07 6.60
C GLU A 195 18.06 12.65 8.01
N LEU A 196 18.52 11.46 8.43
CA LEU A 196 18.31 10.94 9.77
C LEU A 196 19.61 10.33 10.32
N ARG A 197 19.95 10.66 11.56
CA ARG A 197 21.06 10.06 12.30
C ARG A 197 20.65 9.73 13.74
N ILE A 198 20.94 8.51 14.17
CA ILE A 198 20.84 8.11 15.58
C ILE A 198 21.98 8.78 16.35
N LEU A 199 21.65 9.49 17.42
CA LEU A 199 22.63 10.11 18.30
C LEU A 199 23.02 9.16 19.42
N PRO A 200 24.25 9.26 19.95
CA PRO A 200 24.67 8.46 21.11
C PRO A 200 23.94 8.85 22.40
N SER A 201 23.28 10.01 22.42
CA SER A 201 22.57 10.54 23.58
C SER A 201 21.24 9.80 23.81
N LEU A 202 21.12 9.18 24.98
CA LEU A 202 19.85 8.67 25.47
C LEU A 202 18.97 9.80 26.04
N PHE A 203 17.69 9.53 26.17
CA PHE A 203 16.77 10.31 26.98
C PHE A 203 16.05 9.41 27.98
N VAL A 204 15.65 10.00 29.10
CA VAL A 204 14.79 9.35 30.09
C VAL A 204 13.38 9.94 29.98
N ASP A 205 12.41 9.24 30.56
CA ASP A 205 11.06 9.79 30.67
C ASP A 205 11.11 10.96 31.64
N GLU A 206 10.77 12.14 31.14
CA GLU A 206 10.69 13.38 31.91
C GLU A 206 9.25 13.89 31.79
N HIS A 207 8.69 14.33 32.91
CA HIS A 207 7.36 14.93 32.92
C HIS A 207 7.32 16.17 32.01
N GLY A 208 6.25 16.30 31.24
CA GLY A 208 6.07 17.33 30.22
C GLY A 208 6.74 17.01 28.87
N LYS A 209 7.41 15.86 28.72
CA LYS A 209 8.13 15.46 27.49
C LYS A 209 7.80 14.04 27.04
N SER A 210 6.95 13.32 27.77
CA SER A 210 6.57 11.95 27.45
C SER A 210 5.41 11.90 26.44
N LEU A 211 5.18 10.72 25.86
CA LEU A 211 4.02 10.47 25.00
C LEU A 211 2.69 10.69 25.75
N ALA A 212 2.64 10.37 27.05
CA ALA A 212 1.46 10.60 27.87
C ALA A 212 1.14 12.09 27.99
N ASP A 213 2.18 12.92 28.19
CA ASP A 213 2.02 14.38 28.26
C ASP A 213 1.54 14.96 26.91
N PHE A 214 2.06 14.45 25.78
CA PHE A 214 1.57 14.82 24.45
C PHE A 214 0.08 14.50 24.28
N THR A 215 -0.32 13.29 24.67
CA THR A 215 -1.71 12.83 24.53
C THR A 215 -2.65 13.69 25.37
N ALA A 216 -2.26 14.00 26.62
CA ALA A 216 -3.01 14.91 27.49
C ALA A 216 -3.13 16.32 26.88
N LYS A 217 -2.04 16.87 26.32
CA LYS A 217 -2.03 18.18 25.65
C LYS A 217 -2.95 18.22 24.43
N ARG A 218 -3.00 17.14 23.62
CA ARG A 218 -3.91 17.03 22.46
C ARG A 218 -5.38 17.00 22.85
N VAL A 219 -5.74 16.30 23.92
CA VAL A 219 -7.14 16.25 24.42
C VAL A 219 -7.61 17.64 24.83
N ILE A 220 -6.75 18.40 25.51
CA ILE A 220 -7.07 19.76 25.97
C ILE A 220 -7.22 20.73 24.79
N ALA A 221 -6.40 20.59 23.75
CA ALA A 221 -6.45 21.46 22.56
C ALA A 221 -7.60 21.14 21.59
N GLY A 222 -8.24 19.97 21.72
CA GLY A 222 -9.37 19.54 20.88
C GLY A 222 -10.74 19.66 21.55
N SER A 223 -10.80 20.25 22.76
CA SER A 223 -12.04 20.57 23.50
C SER A 223 -12.36 22.06 23.36
#